data_AF-A0AAC8UUS7-F1
#
_entry.id   AF-A0AAC8UUS7-F1
#
_cell.length_a   1.000
_cell.length_b   1.000
_cell.length_c   1.000
_cell.angle_alpha   90.00
_cell.angle_beta   90.00
_cell.angle_gamma   90.00
#
_symmetry.space_group_name_H-M   'P 1'
#
loop_
_entity.id
_entity.type
_entity.pdbx_description
1 polymer ?
#
loop_
_entity_poly.entity_id
_entity_poly.type
_entity_poly.pdbx_seq_one_letter_code
_entity_poly.pdbx_strand_id
1 'polypeptide(L)'
;MELLKTASILLAATTFGVALVAVAPATTAQASKQTLLKSYPKNMRRTWYRYEKGHYIKEKITAKTNDGDKLHYFNPNKKWPKVTKKNQNWVYAFKTSKGVIGTGPWWGLETGWTSVNDMGSMKGQQLVTKTYKGRKVKALKEIYSNSAPLRWGYSYSSKKMAKYFNPKGTVLWADK
;
A
#
# COMPACT_ATOMS: atom_id res chain seq x y z
N MET A 1 -55.31 -57.61 0.82
CA MET A 1 -53.86 -57.89 0.88
C MET A 1 -53.15 -56.54 0.87
N GLU A 2 -52.89 -55.97 2.06
CA GLU A 2 -51.64 -56.17 2.84
C GLU A 2 -50.44 -55.56 2.08
N LEU A 3 -50.05 -54.32 2.38
CA LEU A 3 -48.98 -53.92 3.31
C LEU A 3 -47.55 -54.27 2.85
N LEU A 4 -46.72 -53.22 2.68
CA LEU A 4 -45.26 -53.11 2.92
C LEU A 4 -44.67 -52.13 1.88
N LYS A 5 -44.51 -50.83 2.18
CA LYS A 5 -43.37 -50.22 2.89
C LYS A 5 -42.00 -50.69 2.39
N THR A 6 -41.24 -49.73 1.83
CA THR A 6 -39.90 -49.26 2.27
C THR A 6 -38.73 -49.26 1.28
N ALA A 7 -38.01 -48.14 1.37
CA ALA A 7 -36.56 -47.96 1.32
C ALA A 7 -35.85 -47.95 -0.05
N SER A 8 -35.65 -46.72 -0.52
CA SER A 8 -34.34 -46.09 -0.75
C SER A 8 -33.16 -46.99 -1.13
N ILE A 9 -32.73 -46.90 -2.39
CA ILE A 9 -31.30 -46.89 -2.74
C ILE A 9 -31.08 -45.80 -3.79
N LEU A 10 -30.31 -44.80 -3.40
CA LEU A 10 -29.69 -43.81 -4.26
C LEU A 10 -28.53 -44.50 -4.98
N LEU A 11 -28.52 -44.58 -6.31
CA LEU A 11 -27.27 -44.77 -7.05
C LEU A 11 -27.33 -44.09 -8.42
N ALA A 12 -26.31 -43.27 -8.64
CA ALA A 12 -26.14 -42.38 -9.76
C ALA A 12 -25.95 -43.11 -11.09
N ALA A 13 -26.52 -42.54 -12.16
CA ALA A 13 -26.10 -42.79 -13.53
C ALA A 13 -25.60 -41.48 -14.13
N THR A 14 -24.28 -41.43 -14.26
CA THR A 14 -23.47 -40.41 -14.92
C THR A 14 -23.89 -40.21 -16.37
N THR A 15 -24.46 -39.05 -16.69
CA THR A 15 -24.39 -38.53 -18.06
C THR A 15 -23.20 -37.59 -18.14
N PHE A 16 -22.16 -38.03 -18.85
CA PHE A 16 -21.01 -37.23 -19.29
C PHE A 16 -21.50 -36.07 -20.17
N GLY A 17 -21.90 -34.97 -19.53
CA GLY A 17 -22.00 -33.68 -20.19
C GLY A 17 -20.61 -33.13 -20.35
N VAL A 18 -20.09 -33.13 -21.59
CA VAL A 18 -18.88 -32.40 -21.96
C VAL A 18 -19.16 -30.91 -21.80
N ALA A 19 -19.02 -30.41 -20.57
CA ALA A 19 -18.81 -29.01 -20.33
C ALA A 19 -17.37 -28.72 -20.75
N LEU A 20 -17.20 -28.16 -21.94
CA LEU A 20 -16.01 -27.38 -22.26
C LEU A 20 -15.93 -26.28 -21.19
N VAL A 21 -15.18 -26.53 -20.12
CA VAL A 21 -14.72 -25.48 -19.23
C VAL A 21 -13.83 -24.63 -20.12
N ALA A 22 -14.39 -23.55 -20.65
CA ALA A 22 -13.60 -22.46 -21.18
C ALA A 22 -12.65 -22.08 -20.05
N VAL A 23 -11.39 -22.50 -20.19
CA VAL A 23 -10.30 -22.05 -19.34
C VAL A 23 -10.18 -20.57 -19.69
N ALA A 24 -10.99 -19.73 -19.03
CA ALA A 24 -10.75 -18.31 -19.04
C ALA A 24 -9.29 -18.19 -18.59
N PRO A 25 -8.39 -17.67 -19.43
CA PRO A 25 -7.02 -17.44 -18.98
C PRO A 25 -7.17 -16.63 -17.70
N ALA A 26 -6.67 -17.18 -16.59
CA ALA A 26 -6.58 -16.47 -15.34
C ALA A 26 -5.98 -15.12 -15.72
N THR A 27 -6.77 -14.05 -15.62
CA THR A 27 -6.29 -12.70 -15.90
C THR A 27 -5.12 -12.53 -14.96
N THR A 28 -3.90 -12.68 -15.49
CA THR A 28 -2.68 -12.41 -14.77
C THR A 28 -2.87 -11.01 -14.24
N ALA A 29 -3.02 -10.87 -12.93
CA ALA A 29 -3.28 -9.60 -12.29
C ALA A 29 -2.24 -8.62 -12.84
N GLN A 30 -2.67 -7.69 -13.69
CA GLN A 30 -1.77 -6.83 -14.43
C GLN A 30 -0.96 -6.06 -13.39
N ALA A 31 0.34 -6.37 -13.29
CA ALA A 31 1.19 -5.80 -12.26
C ALA A 31 1.07 -4.27 -12.31
N SER A 32 0.80 -3.63 -11.17
CA SER A 32 0.50 -2.21 -11.17
C SER A 32 1.70 -1.43 -11.69
N LYS A 33 1.53 -0.73 -12.82
CA LYS A 33 2.60 0.08 -13.40
C LYS A 33 3.11 1.09 -12.36
N GLN A 34 4.41 1.03 -12.10
CA GLN A 34 5.11 1.95 -11.23
C GLN A 34 5.75 3.07 -12.04
N THR A 35 5.86 4.26 -11.46
CA THR A 35 6.50 5.43 -12.08
C THR A 35 7.38 6.13 -11.07
N LEU A 36 8.67 6.24 -11.37
CA LEU A 36 9.62 6.90 -10.49
C LEU A 36 9.31 8.41 -10.36
N LEU A 37 9.43 8.94 -9.15
CA LEU A 37 9.07 10.32 -8.85
C LEU A 37 10.30 11.22 -8.75
N LYS A 38 10.29 12.31 -9.52
CA LYS A 38 11.22 13.43 -9.33
C LYS A 38 10.88 14.25 -8.08
N SER A 39 9.62 14.23 -7.65
CA SER A 39 9.13 14.98 -6.49
C SER A 39 7.85 14.36 -5.96
N TYR A 40 7.60 14.49 -4.66
CA TYR A 40 6.32 14.09 -4.07
C TYR A 40 5.15 14.87 -4.68
N PRO A 41 3.96 14.27 -4.85
CA PRO A 41 2.77 14.94 -5.37
C PRO A 41 2.40 16.20 -4.56
N LYS A 42 2.01 17.30 -5.23
CA LYS A 42 1.68 18.58 -4.57
C LYS A 42 0.64 18.43 -3.46
N ASN A 43 -0.37 17.57 -3.66
CA ASN A 43 -1.44 17.32 -2.70
C ASN A 43 -0.97 16.62 -1.41
N MET A 44 0.19 15.95 -1.40
CA MET A 44 0.78 15.32 -0.22
C MET A 44 1.72 16.25 0.55
N ARG A 45 2.22 17.32 -0.08
CA ARG A 45 3.19 18.24 0.51
C ARG A 45 2.53 19.08 1.61
N ARG A 46 2.85 18.79 2.87
CA ARG A 46 2.44 19.52 4.10
C ARG A 46 3.01 18.81 5.32
N THR A 47 2.76 19.37 6.50
CA THR A 47 2.92 18.67 7.76
C THR A 47 1.66 17.87 8.06
N TRP A 48 1.84 16.59 8.32
CA TRP A 48 0.84 15.64 8.75
C TRP A 48 1.05 15.32 10.23
N TYR A 49 -0.04 15.11 10.95
CA TYR A 49 -0.05 14.86 12.39
C TYR A 49 -0.83 13.59 12.68
N ARG A 50 -0.25 12.74 13.53
CA ARG A 50 -0.96 11.66 14.24
C ARG A 50 -0.88 11.92 15.74
N TYR A 51 -1.87 11.44 16.50
CA TYR A 51 -1.88 11.54 17.95
C TYR A 51 -1.80 10.14 18.53
N GLU A 52 -0.71 9.82 19.23
CA GLU A 52 -0.40 8.49 19.75
C GLU A 52 0.35 8.62 21.08
N LYS A 53 0.12 7.70 22.02
CA LYS A 53 0.69 7.70 23.38
C LYS A 53 0.53 9.03 24.12
N GLY A 54 -0.57 9.74 23.89
CA GLY A 54 -0.80 11.07 24.49
C GLY A 54 -0.01 12.22 23.83
N HIS A 55 0.79 11.97 22.80
CA HIS A 55 1.63 12.96 22.12
C HIS A 55 1.31 13.08 20.62
N TYR A 56 1.71 14.21 20.03
CA TYR A 56 1.61 14.41 18.58
C TYR A 56 2.90 14.00 17.89
N ILE A 57 2.81 13.09 16.92
CA ILE A 57 3.89 12.78 15.99
C ILE A 57 3.64 13.57 14.70
N LYS A 58 4.70 14.20 14.18
CA LYS A 58 4.66 15.00 12.95
C LYS A 58 5.37 14.26 11.84
N GLU A 59 4.88 14.41 10.61
CA GLU A 59 5.56 13.98 9.39
C GLU A 59 5.50 15.14 8.39
N LYS A 60 6.65 15.63 7.94
CA LYS A 60 6.71 16.75 6.98
C LYS A 60 7.11 16.26 5.60
N ILE A 61 6.17 16.36 4.66
CA ILE A 61 6.41 16.05 3.25
C ILE A 61 6.60 17.36 2.48
N THR A 62 7.72 17.48 1.78
CA THR A 62 8.01 18.58 0.84
C THR A 62 8.10 18.03 -0.59
N ALA A 63 8.51 18.85 -1.56
CA ALA A 63 8.75 18.35 -2.91
C ALA A 63 9.85 17.28 -2.97
N LYS A 64 10.86 17.36 -2.08
CA LYS A 64 12.08 16.55 -2.16
C LYS A 64 12.40 15.80 -0.87
N THR A 65 11.63 15.99 0.19
CA THR A 65 11.88 15.34 1.47
C THR A 65 10.62 14.75 2.08
N ASN A 66 10.77 13.64 2.80
CA ASN A 66 9.76 13.13 3.71
C ASN A 66 10.41 12.84 5.07
N ASP A 67 10.06 13.61 6.09
CA ASP A 67 10.59 13.47 7.47
C ASP A 67 12.12 13.42 7.59
N GLY A 68 12.81 14.15 6.71
CA GLY A 68 14.27 14.18 6.63
C GLY A 68 14.85 13.33 5.51
N ASP A 69 14.13 12.29 5.05
CA ASP A 69 14.56 11.45 3.93
C ASP A 69 14.59 12.26 2.64
N LYS A 70 15.76 12.40 2.04
CA LYS A 70 15.96 13.15 0.81
C LYS A 70 15.74 12.26 -0.41
N LEU A 71 14.75 12.64 -1.20
CA LEU A 71 14.38 11.98 -2.45
C LEU A 71 15.45 12.18 -3.51
N HIS A 72 15.92 11.06 -4.06
CA HIS A 72 16.79 10.99 -5.22
C HIS A 72 16.05 10.35 -6.39
N TYR A 73 16.39 10.79 -7.59
CA TYR A 73 15.76 10.37 -8.83
C TYR A 73 16.82 9.98 -9.84
N PHE A 74 16.53 8.94 -10.62
CA PHE A 74 17.32 8.52 -11.78
C PHE A 74 16.40 8.35 -12.99
N ASN A 75 16.95 8.36 -14.20
CA ASN A 75 16.15 8.08 -15.39
C ASN A 75 16.31 6.60 -15.78
N PRO A 76 15.30 5.73 -15.54
CA PRO A 76 15.41 4.31 -15.83
C PRO A 76 15.62 4.02 -17.33
N ASN A 77 15.15 4.89 -18.22
CA ASN A 77 15.30 4.72 -19.67
C ASN A 77 16.70 5.09 -20.18
N LYS A 78 17.54 5.70 -19.33
CA LYS A 78 18.93 6.05 -19.70
C LYS A 78 19.92 5.07 -19.09
N LYS A 79 19.87 4.91 -17.77
CA LYS A 79 20.83 4.08 -17.02
C LYS A 79 20.27 3.74 -15.66
N TRP A 80 20.30 2.45 -15.32
CA TRP A 80 20.04 1.99 -13.97
C TRP A 80 21.19 2.41 -13.03
N PRO A 81 20.91 2.95 -11.84
CA PRO A 81 21.95 3.50 -10.98
C PRO A 81 22.79 2.38 -10.37
N LYS A 82 24.10 2.62 -10.29
CA LYS A 82 25.00 1.81 -9.46
C LYS A 82 24.90 2.29 -8.02
N VAL A 83 24.69 1.38 -7.10
CA VAL A 83 24.75 1.65 -5.67
C VAL A 83 26.21 1.60 -5.20
N THR A 84 26.56 2.49 -4.28
CA THR A 84 27.89 2.74 -3.75
C THR A 84 27.76 3.19 -2.30
N LYS A 85 28.86 3.15 -1.54
CA LYS A 85 28.90 3.68 -0.16
C LYS A 85 28.41 5.15 -0.04
N LYS A 86 28.56 5.96 -1.10
CA LYS A 86 28.16 7.38 -1.11
C LYS A 86 26.65 7.60 -1.28
N ASN A 87 25.94 6.66 -1.91
CA ASN A 87 24.52 6.81 -2.23
C ASN A 87 23.62 5.74 -1.60
N GLN A 88 24.17 4.76 -0.88
CA GLN A 88 23.40 3.70 -0.23
C GLN A 88 22.29 4.22 0.70
N ASN A 89 22.51 5.37 1.35
CA ASN A 89 21.55 6.01 2.26
C ASN A 89 20.54 6.94 1.56
N TRP A 90 20.57 7.03 0.23
CA TRP A 90 19.56 7.80 -0.50
C TRP A 90 18.22 7.10 -0.44
N VAL A 91 17.15 7.84 -0.76
CA VAL A 91 15.79 7.28 -0.83
C VAL A 91 15.25 7.55 -2.23
N TYR A 92 14.69 6.52 -2.86
CA TYR A 92 13.88 6.69 -4.06
C TYR A 92 12.40 6.74 -3.69
N ALA A 93 11.58 7.25 -4.62
CA ALA A 93 10.14 7.15 -4.53
C ALA A 93 9.54 6.82 -5.89
N PHE A 94 8.47 6.04 -5.89
CA PHE A 94 7.67 5.75 -7.07
C PHE A 94 6.18 5.89 -6.75
N LYS A 95 5.38 6.04 -7.79
CA LYS A 95 3.91 6.04 -7.73
C LYS A 95 3.38 4.81 -8.43
N THR A 96 2.49 4.08 -7.78
CA THR A 96 1.72 2.99 -8.41
C THR A 96 0.51 3.55 -9.15
N SER A 97 -0.05 2.76 -10.07
CA SER A 97 -1.32 3.10 -10.75
C SER A 97 -2.48 3.34 -9.78
N LYS A 98 -2.47 2.71 -8.60
CA LYS A 98 -3.46 2.90 -7.52
C LYS A 98 -3.25 4.19 -6.69
N GLY A 99 -2.26 5.00 -7.05
CA GLY A 99 -1.96 6.28 -6.38
C GLY A 99 -1.22 6.14 -5.05
N VAL A 100 -0.67 4.95 -4.76
CA VAL A 100 0.25 4.76 -3.63
C VAL A 100 1.62 5.30 -4.01
N ILE A 101 2.21 6.08 -3.11
CA ILE A 101 3.59 6.52 -3.18
C ILE A 101 4.42 5.57 -2.33
N GLY A 102 5.22 4.73 -2.98
CA GLY A 102 6.19 3.87 -2.29
C GLY A 102 7.53 4.58 -2.18
N THR A 103 8.15 4.51 -1.01
CA THR A 103 9.55 4.89 -0.82
C THR A 103 10.36 3.68 -0.41
N GLY A 104 11.62 3.67 -0.80
CA GLY A 104 12.56 2.65 -0.41
C GLY A 104 14.00 3.19 -0.43
N PRO A 105 14.89 2.54 0.32
CA PRO A 105 16.28 2.95 0.39
C PRO A 105 17.00 2.57 -0.90
N TRP A 106 17.97 3.38 -1.28
CA TRP A 106 18.70 3.26 -2.53
C TRP A 106 19.49 1.97 -2.63
N TRP A 107 19.99 1.45 -1.51
CA TRP A 107 20.64 0.13 -1.47
C TRP A 107 19.74 -1.01 -1.95
N GLY A 108 18.41 -0.86 -1.88
CA GLY A 108 17.47 -1.84 -2.44
C GLY A 108 17.61 -2.03 -3.95
N LEU A 109 18.21 -1.07 -4.67
CA LEU A 109 18.44 -1.16 -6.12
C LEU A 109 19.54 -2.17 -6.49
N GLU A 110 20.29 -2.73 -5.52
CA GLU A 110 21.27 -3.81 -5.74
C GLU A 110 20.63 -5.19 -5.87
N THR A 111 19.34 -5.34 -5.56
CA THR A 111 18.64 -6.65 -5.47
C THR A 111 18.31 -7.31 -6.81
N GLY A 112 19.06 -6.97 -7.88
CA GLY A 112 18.84 -7.51 -9.23
C GLY A 112 17.62 -6.93 -9.95
N TRP A 113 16.99 -5.88 -9.40
CA TRP A 113 15.93 -5.15 -10.08
C TRP A 113 16.45 -4.49 -11.36
N THR A 114 15.71 -4.66 -12.45
CA THR A 114 16.07 -4.13 -13.78
C THR A 114 15.04 -3.14 -14.29
N SER A 115 13.87 -3.06 -13.65
CA SER A 115 12.78 -2.17 -14.02
C SER A 115 12.20 -1.45 -12.81
N VAL A 116 11.54 -0.31 -13.06
CA VAL A 116 10.81 0.42 -12.00
C VAL A 116 9.70 -0.44 -11.39
N ASN A 117 9.14 -1.40 -12.14
CA ASN A 117 8.06 -2.25 -11.63
C ASN A 117 8.55 -3.29 -10.62
N ASP A 118 9.84 -3.60 -10.60
CA ASP A 118 10.46 -4.54 -9.67
C ASP A 118 10.69 -3.88 -8.30
N MET A 119 10.64 -2.55 -8.25
CA MET A 119 10.98 -1.78 -7.05
C MET A 119 10.00 -2.07 -5.91
N GLY A 120 10.57 -2.51 -4.79
CA GLY A 120 9.89 -2.66 -3.52
C GLY A 120 9.77 -1.34 -2.76
N SER A 121 8.94 -1.32 -1.72
CA SER A 121 8.82 -0.17 -0.84
C SER A 121 8.93 -0.61 0.62
N MET A 122 9.67 0.13 1.43
CA MET A 122 9.66 -0.03 2.90
C MET A 122 8.55 0.78 3.56
N LYS A 123 8.13 1.89 2.92
CA LYS A 123 7.04 2.76 3.39
C LYS A 123 6.19 3.20 2.20
N GLY A 124 4.93 2.77 2.19
CA GLY A 124 3.92 3.22 1.26
C GLY A 124 3.04 4.31 1.88
N GLN A 125 2.56 5.23 1.06
CA GLN A 125 1.70 6.32 1.48
C GLN A 125 0.62 6.60 0.46
N GLN A 126 -0.60 6.90 0.90
CA GLN A 126 -1.70 7.21 0.01
C GLN A 126 -2.60 8.29 0.63
N LEU A 127 -3.05 9.24 -0.20
CA LEU A 127 -4.10 10.17 0.23
C LEU A 127 -5.45 9.49 0.13
N VAL A 128 -6.17 9.48 1.25
CA VAL A 128 -7.55 9.01 1.33
C VAL A 128 -8.45 10.13 1.82
N THR A 129 -9.76 9.93 1.66
CA THR A 129 -10.77 10.86 2.18
C THR A 129 -11.36 10.31 3.47
N LYS A 130 -11.51 11.15 4.49
CA LYS A 130 -12.23 10.87 5.75
C LYS A 130 -13.32 11.94 5.95
N THR A 131 -14.31 11.64 6.78
CA THR A 131 -15.35 12.62 7.17
C THR A 131 -14.99 13.20 8.53
N TYR A 132 -14.84 14.52 8.63
CA TYR A 132 -14.57 15.27 9.86
C TYR A 132 -15.67 16.31 10.06
N LYS A 133 -16.51 16.15 11.09
CA LYS A 133 -17.64 17.06 11.39
C LYS A 133 -18.53 17.35 10.16
N GLY A 134 -18.94 16.29 9.46
CA GLY A 134 -19.76 16.39 8.25
C GLY A 134 -19.02 16.81 6.97
N ARG A 135 -17.74 17.22 7.04
CA ARG A 135 -16.96 17.65 5.87
C ARG A 135 -15.97 16.58 5.42
N LYS A 136 -15.78 16.44 4.10
CA LYS A 136 -14.76 15.54 3.53
C LYS A 136 -13.38 16.19 3.65
N VAL A 137 -12.45 15.50 4.29
CA VAL A 137 -11.06 15.94 4.50
C VAL A 137 -10.08 14.89 3.98
N LYS A 138 -8.88 15.34 3.57
CA LYS A 138 -7.81 14.42 3.18
C LYS A 138 -7.04 13.93 4.40
N ALA A 139 -6.73 12.65 4.41
CA ALA A 139 -5.84 12.01 5.38
C ALA A 139 -4.73 11.28 4.63
N LEU A 140 -3.53 11.27 5.21
CA LEU A 140 -2.40 10.50 4.75
C LEU A 140 -2.47 9.12 5.39
N LYS A 141 -2.66 8.07 4.59
CA LYS A 141 -2.65 6.67 5.02
C LYS A 141 -1.23 6.13 4.83
N GLU A 142 -0.61 5.67 5.91
CA GLU A 142 0.65 4.90 5.85
C GLU A 142 0.33 3.43 5.55
N ILE A 143 1.19 2.81 4.73
CA ILE A 143 1.08 1.43 4.24
C ILE A 143 2.43 0.77 4.46
N TYR A 144 2.54 -0.19 5.38
CA TYR A 144 3.79 -0.91 5.61
C TYR A 144 3.79 -2.24 4.85
N SER A 145 4.89 -2.52 4.15
CA SER A 145 5.02 -3.67 3.24
C SER A 145 5.44 -4.97 3.92
N ASN A 146 5.44 -5.04 5.26
CA ASN A 146 5.90 -6.22 5.98
C ASN A 146 4.73 -7.19 6.17
N SER A 147 5.00 -8.50 6.04
CA SER A 147 4.13 -9.67 6.15
C SER A 147 3.35 -9.83 7.47
N ALA A 148 3.39 -8.83 8.36
CA ALA A 148 2.51 -8.70 9.51
C ALA A 148 1.16 -8.12 9.07
N PRO A 149 0.04 -8.34 9.79
CA PRO A 149 -1.25 -7.77 9.40
C PRO A 149 -1.10 -6.27 9.12
N LEU A 150 -1.47 -5.86 7.91
CA LEU A 150 -1.23 -4.53 7.35
C LEU A 150 -1.60 -3.45 8.37
N ARG A 151 -0.58 -2.82 8.94
CA ARG A 151 -0.69 -1.76 9.94
C ARG A 151 -0.88 -0.44 9.18
N TRP A 152 -2.04 0.21 9.35
CA TRP A 152 -2.32 1.48 8.67
C TRP A 152 -2.41 2.61 9.68
N GLY A 153 -1.44 3.52 9.66
CA GLY A 153 -1.52 4.80 10.35
C GLY A 153 -2.28 5.83 9.52
N TYR A 154 -3.09 6.67 10.17
CA TYR A 154 -3.68 7.85 9.53
C TYR A 154 -3.12 9.13 10.15
N SER A 155 -2.58 9.98 9.29
CA SER A 155 -2.12 11.31 9.68
C SER A 155 -2.98 12.38 9.01
N TYR A 156 -3.16 13.52 9.69
CA TYR A 156 -4.09 14.59 9.33
C TYR A 156 -3.39 15.93 9.25
N SER A 157 -3.92 16.90 8.50
CA SER A 157 -3.25 18.19 8.30
C SER A 157 -3.31 19.13 9.52
N SER A 158 -3.93 18.73 10.64
CA SER A 158 -3.90 19.49 11.88
C SER A 158 -3.95 18.60 13.12
N LYS A 159 -3.35 19.08 14.21
CA LYS A 159 -3.39 18.43 15.55
C LYS A 159 -4.82 18.19 16.03
N LYS A 160 -5.72 19.16 15.83
CA LYS A 160 -7.15 19.05 16.20
C LYS A 160 -7.83 17.88 15.50
N MET A 161 -7.57 17.70 14.20
CA MET A 161 -8.09 16.54 13.45
C MET A 161 -7.46 15.24 13.94
N ALA A 162 -6.15 15.21 14.13
CA ALA A 162 -5.46 14.02 14.64
C ALA A 162 -6.03 13.53 15.99
N LYS A 163 -6.23 14.45 16.95
CA LYS A 163 -6.84 14.12 18.24
C LYS A 163 -8.33 13.78 18.12
N TYR A 164 -9.07 14.38 17.20
CA TYR A 164 -10.47 14.01 16.97
C TYR A 164 -10.63 12.56 16.50
N PHE A 165 -9.76 12.10 15.59
CA PHE A 165 -9.83 10.74 15.06
C PHE A 165 -9.18 9.69 15.96
N ASN A 166 -8.34 10.10 16.91
CA ASN A 166 -7.76 9.20 17.91
C ASN A 166 -7.72 9.87 19.30
N PRO A 167 -8.86 10.13 19.96
CA PRO A 167 -8.88 10.95 21.18
C PRO A 167 -8.14 10.32 22.36
N LYS A 168 -8.09 8.99 22.40
CA LYS A 168 -7.38 8.22 23.42
C LYS A 168 -5.87 8.17 23.18
N GLY A 169 -5.40 8.65 22.02
CA GLY A 169 -4.00 8.53 21.62
C GLY A 169 -3.55 7.07 21.59
N THR A 170 -4.46 6.15 21.27
CA THR A 170 -4.11 4.73 21.22
C THR A 170 -3.07 4.55 20.13
N VAL A 171 -1.96 3.91 20.50
CA VAL A 171 -0.96 3.38 19.57
C VAL A 171 -1.73 2.53 18.57
N LEU A 172 -1.86 2.97 17.33
CA LEU A 172 -2.55 2.21 16.28
C LEU A 172 -1.64 1.06 15.80
N TRP A 173 -1.11 0.31 16.77
CA TRP A 173 -0.30 -0.88 16.65
C TRP A 173 -0.85 -1.84 17.72
N ALA A 174 -1.94 -2.52 17.39
CA ALA A 174 -2.47 -3.59 18.22
C ALA A 174 -2.56 -4.83 17.35
N ASP A 175 -1.67 -5.79 17.64
CA ASP A 175 -1.90 -7.18 17.28
C ASP A 175 -3.25 -7.57 17.91
N LYS A 176 -4.12 -8.17 17.10
CA LYS A 176 -5.20 -9.00 17.63
C LYS A 176 -4.65 -10.41 17.74
#